data_AF-A0A848NX52-F1
#
_entry.id   AF-A0A848NX52-F1
#
_cell.length_a   1.000
_cell.length_b   1.000
_cell.length_c   1.000
_cell.angle_alpha   90.00
_cell.angle_beta   90.00
_cell.angle_gamma   90.00
#
_symmetry.space_group_name_H-M   'P 1'
#
loop_
_entity.id
_entity.type
_entity.pdbx_description
1 polymer ?
#
loop_
_entity_poly.entity_id
_entity_poly.type
_entity_poly.pdbx_seq_one_letter_code
_entity_poly.pdbx_strand_id
1 'polypeptide(L)'
;MQAQSFIATAFAPAQLSLLQEADPLIGPDGQPCLKAIRTQVFKKTQEQLATLFGVSASTYISWEKGRREPSGAARTLILMAFAKPKMVEQILSEMRDVEHVGRADASNPQVEMSMAM
;
A
#
# COMPACT_ATOMS: atom_id res chain seq x y z
N MET A 1 -17.74 24.63 11.84
CA MET A 1 -18.37 23.29 11.82
C MET A 1 -18.54 22.84 10.37
N GLN A 2 -17.44 22.53 9.67
CA GLN A 2 -17.45 22.02 8.28
C GLN A 2 -16.02 21.62 7.88
N ALA A 3 -15.57 20.46 8.35
CA ALA A 3 -14.35 19.82 7.87
C ALA A 3 -14.46 18.28 7.86
N GLN A 4 -15.69 17.75 7.96
CA GLN A 4 -15.95 16.30 8.02
C GLN A 4 -16.51 15.72 6.72
N SER A 5 -16.82 16.53 5.70
CA SER A 5 -17.61 16.06 4.55
C SER A 5 -16.81 15.74 3.28
N PHE A 6 -15.55 16.15 3.14
CA PHE A 6 -14.85 15.98 1.86
C PHE A 6 -14.22 14.61 1.64
N ILE A 7 -13.81 13.93 2.71
CA ILE A 7 -13.26 12.58 2.61
C ILE A 7 -14.42 11.63 2.28
N ALA A 8 -15.50 11.59 3.07
CA ALA A 8 -16.59 10.64 2.92
C ALA A 8 -17.24 10.54 1.51
N THR A 9 -17.38 11.64 0.76
CA THR A 9 -18.03 11.63 -0.56
C THR A 9 -17.16 11.04 -1.67
N ALA A 10 -15.84 10.99 -1.51
CA ALA A 10 -14.94 10.32 -2.47
C ALA A 10 -14.83 8.81 -2.23
N PHE A 11 -15.35 8.30 -1.10
CA PHE A 11 -15.38 6.87 -0.77
C PHE A 11 -16.70 6.27 -1.26
N ALA A 12 -16.59 5.19 -2.03
CA ALA A 12 -17.74 4.55 -2.64
C ALA A 12 -18.81 4.14 -1.59
N PRO A 13 -20.11 4.23 -1.93
CA PRO A 13 -21.22 3.84 -1.04
C PRO A 13 -21.23 2.36 -0.64
N ALA A 14 -20.34 1.53 -1.22
CA ALA A 14 -20.24 0.10 -0.92
C ALA A 14 -19.65 -0.21 0.46
N GLN A 15 -18.97 0.74 1.11
CA GLN A 15 -18.39 0.53 2.45
C GLN A 15 -19.34 0.83 3.61
N LEU A 16 -20.51 1.42 3.34
CA LEU A 16 -21.44 1.86 4.39
C LEU A 16 -22.17 0.68 5.07
N SER A 17 -22.34 -0.45 4.37
CA SER A 17 -23.02 -1.64 4.90
C SER A 17 -22.16 -2.51 5.83
N LEU A 18 -20.86 -2.22 5.96
CA LEU A 18 -19.92 -2.97 6.82
C LEU A 18 -19.73 -2.33 8.21
N LEU A 19 -20.52 -1.31 8.56
CA LEU A 19 -20.37 -0.48 9.75
C LEU A 19 -20.92 -1.08 11.06
N GLN A 20 -21.27 -2.36 11.10
CA GLN A 20 -21.60 -3.05 12.36
C GLN A 20 -20.51 -4.11 12.61
N GLU A 21 -19.72 -3.93 13.68
CA GLU A 21 -18.65 -4.81 14.22
C GLU A 21 -17.20 -4.67 13.68
N ALA A 22 -16.90 -3.82 12.71
CA ALA A 22 -15.54 -3.70 12.15
C ALA A 22 -14.71 -2.56 12.79
N ASP A 23 -13.41 -2.81 13.05
CA ASP A 23 -12.43 -1.76 13.40
C ASP A 23 -12.60 -0.58 12.41
N PRO A 24 -12.86 0.66 12.88
CA PRO A 24 -13.19 1.75 11.97
C PRO A 24 -11.98 2.10 11.08
N LEU A 25 -12.22 2.25 9.78
CA LEU A 25 -11.18 2.58 8.79
C LEU A 25 -10.53 3.94 9.05
N ILE A 26 -11.27 4.84 9.69
CA ILE A 26 -10.80 6.14 10.16
C ILE A 26 -10.89 6.13 11.69
N GLY A 27 -9.77 6.37 12.36
CA GLY A 27 -9.69 6.50 13.80
C GLY A 27 -10.40 7.75 14.33
N PRO A 28 -10.62 7.85 15.64
CA PRO A 28 -11.27 9.00 16.27
C PRO A 28 -10.50 10.32 16.08
N ASP A 29 -9.22 10.24 15.71
CA ASP A 29 -8.32 11.34 15.35
C ASP A 29 -8.45 11.79 13.89
N GLY A 30 -9.35 11.16 13.10
CA GLY A 30 -9.50 11.41 11.67
C GLY A 30 -8.38 10.81 10.83
N GLN A 31 -7.48 10.01 11.42
CA GLN A 31 -6.39 9.35 10.69
C GLN A 31 -6.83 7.96 10.22
N PRO A 32 -6.28 7.47 9.10
CA PRO A 32 -6.59 6.13 8.62
C PRO A 32 -6.02 5.06 9.56
N CYS A 33 -6.86 4.13 10.00
CA CYS A 33 -6.44 2.97 10.78
C CYS A 33 -5.74 1.95 9.86
N LEU A 34 -4.42 1.92 9.92
CA LEU A 34 -3.58 1.03 9.11
C LEU A 34 -3.99 -0.45 9.23
N LYS A 35 -4.29 -0.90 10.45
CA LYS A 35 -4.75 -2.28 10.70
C LYS A 35 -6.07 -2.57 10.00
N ALA A 36 -7.05 -1.67 10.10
CA ALA A 36 -8.34 -1.83 9.45
C ALA A 36 -8.21 -1.78 7.92
N ILE A 37 -7.39 -0.86 7.40
CA ILE A 37 -7.08 -0.79 5.96
C ILE A 37 -6.46 -2.10 5.49
N ARG A 38 -5.48 -2.64 6.21
CA ARG A 38 -4.83 -3.90 5.83
C ARG A 38 -5.83 -5.06 5.80
N THR A 39 -6.66 -5.21 6.82
CA THR A 39 -7.54 -6.38 6.96
C THR A 39 -8.77 -6.29 6.07
N GLN A 40 -9.36 -5.11 5.93
CA GLN A 40 -10.65 -4.93 5.23
C GLN A 40 -10.47 -4.60 3.75
N VAL A 41 -9.41 -3.86 3.39
CA VAL A 41 -9.22 -3.34 2.04
C VAL A 41 -8.24 -4.22 1.26
N PHE A 42 -7.03 -4.39 1.79
CA PHE A 42 -5.98 -5.18 1.13
C PHE A 42 -6.14 -6.69 1.37
N LYS A 43 -6.71 -7.08 2.50
CA LYS A 43 -6.84 -8.48 2.95
C LYS A 43 -5.49 -9.22 2.93
N LYS A 44 -4.44 -8.57 3.43
CA LYS A 44 -3.05 -9.09 3.46
C LYS A 44 -2.50 -9.23 4.88
N THR A 45 -1.47 -10.06 5.05
CA THR A 45 -0.69 -10.10 6.29
C THR A 45 0.15 -8.84 6.45
N GLN A 46 0.71 -8.62 7.65
CA GLN A 46 1.59 -7.48 7.91
C GLN A 46 2.83 -7.53 7.02
N GLU A 47 3.39 -8.72 6.80
CA GLU A 47 4.58 -8.95 5.96
C GLU A 47 4.28 -8.69 4.49
N GLN A 48 3.16 -9.20 3.99
CA GLN A 48 2.73 -8.99 2.60
C GLN A 48 2.52 -7.50 2.30
N LEU A 49 1.89 -6.78 3.22
CA LEU A 49 1.61 -5.37 3.02
C LEU A 49 2.87 -4.50 3.22
N ALA A 50 3.74 -4.86 4.17
CA ALA A 50 5.06 -4.23 4.29
C ALA A 50 5.88 -4.38 3.01
N THR A 51 5.87 -5.60 2.45
CA THR A 51 6.52 -5.88 1.16
C THR A 51 5.90 -5.04 0.06
N LEU A 52 4.58 -4.92 -0.02
CA LEU A 52 3.90 -4.07 -1.02
C LEU A 52 4.38 -2.61 -0.94
N PHE A 53 4.47 -2.05 0.26
CA PHE A 53 4.92 -0.67 0.48
C PHE A 53 6.44 -0.49 0.47
N GLY A 54 7.24 -1.54 0.23
CA GLY A 54 8.70 -1.45 0.20
C GLY A 54 9.34 -1.11 1.55
N VAL A 55 8.71 -1.51 2.66
CA VAL A 55 9.22 -1.28 4.02
C VAL A 55 9.41 -2.61 4.76
N SER A 56 10.20 -2.60 5.84
CA SER A 56 10.33 -3.78 6.69
C SER A 56 9.03 -4.07 7.45
N ALA A 57 8.76 -5.36 7.72
CA ALA A 57 7.61 -5.77 8.54
C ALA A 57 7.63 -5.09 9.93
N SER A 58 8.82 -4.92 10.53
CA SER A 58 8.97 -4.21 11.81
C SER A 58 8.58 -2.73 11.74
N THR A 59 8.86 -2.07 10.61
CA THR A 59 8.43 -0.68 10.35
C THR A 59 6.91 -0.62 10.26
N TYR A 60 6.33 -1.49 9.44
CA TYR A 60 4.87 -1.55 9.25
C TYR A 60 4.13 -1.86 10.57
N ILE A 61 4.61 -2.82 11.36
CA ILE A 61 4.06 -3.16 12.69
C ILE A 61 4.18 -1.97 13.65
N SER A 62 5.28 -1.22 13.58
CA SER A 62 5.46 -0.02 14.43
C SER A 62 4.44 1.06 14.08
N TRP A 63 4.07 1.19 12.81
CA TRP A 63 3.00 2.08 12.37
C TRP A 63 1.62 1.63 12.85
N GLU A 64 1.26 0.35 12.67
CA GLU A 64 -0.03 -0.17 13.14
C GLU A 64 -0.22 -0.04 14.66
N LYS A 65 0.87 -0.17 15.43
CA LYS A 65 0.84 -0.05 16.89
C LYS A 65 0.97 1.40 17.38
N GLY A 66 1.11 2.38 16.50
CA GLY A 66 1.28 3.79 16.86
C GLY A 66 2.62 4.10 17.55
N ARG A 67 3.63 3.22 17.48
CA ARG A 67 4.97 3.51 18.05
C ARG A 67 5.78 4.45 17.17
N ARG A 68 5.48 4.45 15.87
CA ARG A 68 6.06 5.34 14.85
C ARG A 68 4.95 5.74 13.90
N GLU A 69 5.12 6.87 13.23
CA GLU A 69 4.22 7.29 12.18
C GLU A 69 4.85 7.06 10.80
N PRO A 70 4.03 6.78 9.77
CA PRO A 70 4.49 6.83 8.39
C PRO A 70 4.91 8.26 8.04
N SER A 71 5.95 8.38 7.21
CA SER A 71 6.38 9.66 6.64
C SER A 71 5.24 10.30 5.83
N GLY A 72 5.34 11.60 5.53
CA GLY A 72 4.33 12.29 4.72
C GLY A 72 4.06 11.61 3.39
N ALA A 73 5.11 11.18 2.68
CA ALA A 73 4.98 10.43 1.43
C ALA A 73 4.32 9.06 1.62
N ALA A 74 4.72 8.29 2.65
CA ALA A 74 4.11 7.00 2.95
C ALA A 74 2.63 7.13 3.31
N ARG A 75 2.27 8.16 4.08
CA ARG A 75 0.86 8.45 4.43
C ARG A 75 0.03 8.77 3.20
N THR A 76 0.56 9.61 2.29
CA THR A 76 -0.08 9.90 1.00
C THR A 76 -0.28 8.62 0.19
N LEU A 77 0.73 7.75 0.11
CA LEU A 77 0.61 6.47 -0.59
C LEU A 77 -0.47 5.59 0.03
N ILE A 78 -0.50 5.45 1.36
CA ILE A 78 -1.53 4.66 2.08
C ILE A 78 -2.94 5.21 1.79
N LEU A 79 -3.11 6.54 1.77
CA LEU A 79 -4.39 7.18 1.44
C LEU A 79 -4.81 6.92 -0.02
N MET A 80 -3.89 7.03 -0.97
CA MET A 80 -4.14 6.70 -2.38
C MET A 80 -4.49 5.21 -2.54
N ALA A 81 -3.75 4.35 -1.85
CA ALA A 81 -3.95 2.91 -1.86
C ALA A 81 -5.30 2.53 -1.22
N PHE A 82 -5.76 3.29 -0.21
CA PHE A 82 -7.10 3.13 0.34
C PHE A 82 -8.20 3.54 -0.66
N ALA A 83 -8.00 4.63 -1.40
CA ALA A 83 -8.98 5.10 -2.39
C ALA A 83 -9.08 4.17 -3.61
N LYS A 84 -7.96 3.59 -4.06
CA LYS A 84 -7.90 2.69 -5.23
C LYS A 84 -6.96 1.49 -4.98
N PRO A 85 -7.35 0.52 -4.15
CA PRO A 85 -6.46 -0.55 -3.71
C PRO A 85 -5.97 -1.45 -4.84
N LYS A 86 -6.87 -1.84 -5.76
CA LYS A 86 -6.52 -2.70 -6.90
C LYS A 86 -5.49 -2.03 -7.84
N MET A 87 -5.65 -0.72 -8.08
CA MET A 87 -4.74 0.04 -8.94
C MET A 87 -3.35 0.14 -8.32
N VAL A 88 -3.28 0.48 -7.03
CA VAL A 88 -1.98 0.59 -6.34
C VAL A 88 -1.29 -0.76 -6.21
N GLU A 89 -2.03 -1.84 -5.91
CA GLU A 89 -1.47 -3.19 -5.92
C GLU A 89 -0.85 -3.54 -7.28
N GLN A 90 -1.59 -3.29 -8.37
CA GLN A 90 -1.12 -3.56 -9.73
C GLN A 90 0.16 -2.78 -10.07
N ILE A 91 0.15 -1.45 -9.85
CA ILE A 91 1.31 -0.59 -10.15
C ILE A 91 2.54 -1.04 -9.36
N LEU A 92 2.38 -1.31 -8.06
CA LEU A 92 3.49 -1.70 -7.21
C LEU A 92 4.02 -3.10 -7.53
N SER A 93 3.18 -4.02 -8.02
CA SER A 93 3.65 -5.30 -8.54
C SER A 93 4.42 -5.13 -9.85
N GLU A 94 3.89 -4.36 -10.80
CA GLU A 94 4.54 -4.12 -12.10
C GLU A 94 5.92 -3.46 -11.93
N MET A 95 6.03 -2.46 -11.05
CA MET A 95 7.31 -1.81 -10.76
C MET A 95 8.37 -2.77 -10.22
N ARG A 96 7.97 -3.77 -9.44
CA ARG A 96 8.91 -4.76 -8.87
C ARG A 96 9.39 -5.76 -9.91
N ASP A 97 8.53 -6.13 -10.84
CA ASP A 97 8.89 -7.02 -11.94
C ASP A 97 9.95 -6.36 -12.85
N VAL A 98 9.87 -5.04 -13.05
CA VAL A 98 10.88 -4.26 -13.79
C VAL A 98 12.25 -4.29 -13.10
N GLU A 99 12.30 -4.17 -11.76
CA GLU A 99 13.56 -4.27 -10.99
C GLU A 99 14.19 -5.67 -11.08
N HIS A 100 13.37 -6.72 -11.20
CA HIS A 100 13.86 -8.10 -11.36
C HIS A 100 14.33 -8.41 -12.79
N VAL A 101 13.67 -7.88 -13.82
CA VAL A 101 14.08 -8.04 -15.23
C VAL A 101 15.43 -7.35 -15.49
N GLY A 102 15.65 -6.15 -14.94
CA GLY A 102 16.89 -5.40 -15.15
C GLY A 102 18.15 -5.99 -14.49
N ARG A 103 17.99 -6.93 -13.54
CA ARG A 103 19.12 -7.54 -12.81
C ARG A 103 19.56 -8.89 -13.39
N ALA A 104 18.68 -9.59 -14.10
CA ALA A 104 18.97 -10.89 -14.70
C ALA A 104 19.80 -10.79 -16.00
N ASP A 105 19.65 -9.69 -16.76
CA ASP A 105 20.27 -9.54 -18.08
C ASP A 105 21.76 -9.13 -18.02
N ALA A 106 22.21 -8.52 -16.92
CA ALA A 106 23.60 -8.08 -16.74
C ALA A 106 24.60 -9.22 -16.45
N SER A 107 24.11 -10.46 -16.29
CA SER A 107 24.92 -11.63 -15.97
C SER A 107 25.01 -12.66 -17.11
N ASN A 108 24.54 -12.34 -18.31
CA ASN A 108 24.66 -13.21 -19.47
C ASN A 108 25.78 -12.75 -20.44
N PRO A 109 27.02 -13.26 -20.31
CA PRO A 109 28.14 -12.88 -21.19
C PRO A 109 27.97 -13.34 -22.66
N GLN A 110 26.91 -14.09 -23.00
CA GLN A 110 26.71 -14.60 -24.36
C GLN A 110 26.04 -13.60 -25.32
N VAL A 111 25.37 -12.55 -24.83
CA VAL A 111 24.61 -11.63 -25.70
C VAL A 111 25.54 -10.64 -26.43
N GLU A 112 26.70 -10.29 -25.86
CA GLU A 112 27.66 -9.38 -26.51
C GLU A 112 28.41 -10.03 -27.70
N MET A 113 28.69 -11.35 -27.63
CA MET A 113 29.48 -12.03 -28.67
C MET A 113 28.68 -12.31 -29.95
N SER A 114 27.34 -12.31 -29.89
CA SER A 114 26.49 -12.61 -31.05
C SER A 114 26.28 -11.42 -31.99
N MET A 115 26.69 -10.21 -31.60
CA MET A 115 26.46 -8.99 -32.38
C MET A 115 27.73 -8.43 -33.04
N ALA A 116 28.88 -9.08 -32.82
CA ALA A 116 30.20 -8.68 -33.31
C ALA A 116 30.76 -9.59 -34.43
N MET A 117 29.92 -10.43 -35.05
CA MET A 117 30.23 -11.14 -36.30
C MET A 117 29.35 -10.62 -37.43
#